data_AF-A0A358DG49-F1
#
_entry.id   AF-A0A358DG49-F1
#
_cell.length_a   1.000
_cell.length_b   1.000
_cell.length_c   1.000
_cell.angle_alpha   90.00
_cell.angle_beta   90.00
_cell.angle_gamma   90.00
#
_symmetry.space_group_name_H-M   'P 1'
#
loop_
_entity.id
_entity.type
_entity.pdbx_description
1 polymer ?
#
loop_
_entity_poly.entity_id
_entity_poly.type
_entity_poly.pdbx_seq_one_letter_code
_entity_poly.pdbx_strand_id
1 'polypeptide(L)'
;IKGAPTCELVFKNAKAELVGSRRMGLIKYVMSLMNGARLGIMAQSVGISEAACREAYNYALERRQFGKAIIEMPPVFEMLANMRAKTDASRTILYETCRFVDMYKILEDISRERKLTPEERDEMKYYSRLADAFTPLGKGMTSEYANQNAYDAIQIHGGSGYMKDYKCERLYRDARITNIYEGTTQLQVVAAIRHVTTGTYLNRIREYEAVPVLPELEPLKRTLSKMAQMYEKLVEIVTSPKDEEYLDFHARRLVESAGHVIMGHLLLQDANKEPEMFRRSAEVYIHYGQIEVVKNYNFVTKSRIEDLGYYKPVLSE
;
A
#
# COMPACT_ATOMS: atom_id res chain seq x y z
N ILE A 1 -19.88 1.35 -4.26
CA ILE A 1 -20.43 1.68 -2.93
C ILE A 1 -21.81 2.37 -3.01
N LYS A 2 -22.70 1.98 -3.94
CA LYS A 2 -24.02 2.65 -4.10
C LYS A 2 -24.95 2.52 -2.88
N GLY A 3 -24.73 1.49 -2.06
CA GLY A 3 -25.49 1.26 -0.82
C GLY A 3 -25.07 2.16 0.35
N ALA A 4 -24.01 2.96 0.21
CA ALA A 4 -23.59 3.92 1.23
C ALA A 4 -24.06 5.33 0.82
N PRO A 5 -25.05 5.94 1.52
CA PRO A 5 -25.50 7.28 1.23
C PRO A 5 -24.34 8.27 1.34
N THR A 6 -24.01 8.94 0.24
CA THR A 6 -23.02 10.02 0.20
C THR A 6 -23.78 11.31 -0.05
N CYS A 7 -23.83 12.18 0.95
CA CYS A 7 -24.74 13.32 0.99
C CYS A 7 -23.99 14.64 1.13
N GLU A 8 -24.54 15.69 0.54
CA GLU A 8 -24.24 17.05 0.96
C GLU A 8 -24.88 17.30 2.34
N LEU A 9 -24.12 17.89 3.26
CA LEU A 9 -24.60 18.23 4.59
C LEU A 9 -24.65 19.76 4.75
N VAL A 10 -25.84 20.29 5.05
CA VAL A 10 -26.05 21.72 5.28
C VAL A 10 -26.43 21.96 6.74
N PHE A 11 -25.59 22.71 7.44
CA PHE A 11 -25.83 23.11 8.83
C PHE A 11 -26.20 24.59 8.90
N LYS A 12 -27.49 24.91 9.13
CA LYS A 12 -27.98 26.28 9.31
C LYS A 12 -28.55 26.46 10.71
N ASN A 13 -27.88 27.27 11.55
CA ASN A 13 -28.23 27.47 12.96
C ASN A 13 -28.44 26.14 13.73
N ALA A 14 -27.72 25.08 13.32
CA ALA A 14 -27.77 23.80 13.99
C ALA A 14 -27.12 23.91 15.37
N LYS A 15 -27.75 23.32 16.39
CA LYS A 15 -27.14 23.20 17.71
C LYS A 15 -25.86 22.37 17.59
N ALA A 16 -24.76 22.87 18.15
CA ALA A 16 -23.46 22.19 18.15
C ALA A 16 -22.78 22.34 19.50
N GLU A 17 -21.87 21.41 19.80
CA GLU A 17 -21.05 21.41 21.01
C GLU A 17 -19.58 21.35 20.61
N LEU A 18 -18.73 22.06 21.36
CA LEU A 18 -17.29 22.06 21.11
C LEU A 18 -16.69 20.73 21.59
N VAL A 19 -16.12 19.97 20.66
CA VAL A 19 -15.30 18.80 21.00
C VAL A 19 -13.89 19.27 21.34
N GLY A 20 -13.48 19.07 22.60
CA GLY A 20 -12.15 19.42 23.08
C GLY A 20 -11.92 20.94 23.17
N SER A 21 -10.74 21.40 22.76
CA SER A 21 -10.31 22.79 22.91
C SER A 21 -10.40 23.58 21.60
N ARG A 22 -10.75 24.87 21.71
CA ARG A 22 -10.75 25.81 20.57
C ARG A 22 -9.39 25.80 19.86
N ARG A 23 -9.42 25.94 18.53
CA ARG A 23 -8.25 25.98 17.62
C ARG A 23 -7.45 24.68 17.51
N MET A 24 -7.85 23.59 18.18
CA MET A 24 -7.16 22.29 18.12
C MET A 24 -7.83 21.28 17.17
N GLY A 25 -8.82 21.72 16.38
CA GLY A 25 -9.62 20.88 15.48
C GLY A 25 -8.77 20.04 14.52
N LEU A 26 -8.09 20.67 13.57
CA LEU A 26 -7.32 19.95 12.55
C LEU A 26 -6.14 19.19 13.14
N ILE A 27 -5.19 19.90 13.76
CA ILE A 27 -3.86 19.36 14.13
C ILE A 27 -3.95 18.26 15.19
N LYS A 28 -4.89 18.35 16.14
CA LYS A 28 -4.98 17.38 17.24
C LYS A 28 -6.13 16.40 17.07
N TYR A 29 -7.34 16.88 16.78
CA TYR A 29 -8.53 16.02 16.81
C TYR A 29 -8.85 15.34 15.48
N VAL A 30 -8.59 15.98 14.33
CA VAL A 30 -8.81 15.34 13.03
C VAL A 30 -7.62 14.44 12.68
N MET A 31 -6.38 14.91 12.88
CA MET A 31 -5.20 14.09 12.59
C MET A 31 -5.15 12.79 13.40
N SER A 32 -5.65 12.78 14.65
CA SER A 32 -5.71 11.55 15.46
C SER A 32 -6.63 10.47 14.89
N LEU A 33 -7.60 10.84 14.04
CA LEU A 33 -8.51 9.91 13.39
C LEU A 33 -7.92 9.32 12.11
N MET A 34 -6.95 10.01 11.48
CA MET A 34 -6.47 9.64 10.14
C MET A 34 -5.81 8.26 10.08
N ASN A 35 -5.02 7.90 11.08
CA ASN A 35 -4.37 6.58 11.11
C ASN A 35 -5.42 5.45 11.14
N GLY A 36 -6.50 5.63 11.91
CA GLY A 36 -7.61 4.68 11.94
C GLY A 36 -8.40 4.64 10.64
N ALA A 37 -8.70 5.80 10.04
CA ALA A 37 -9.40 5.90 8.77
C ALA A 37 -8.62 5.22 7.63
N ARG A 38 -7.31 5.49 7.53
CA ARG A 38 -6.41 4.86 6.55
C ARG A 38 -6.36 3.34 6.71
N LEU A 39 -6.25 2.84 7.94
CA LEU A 39 -6.33 1.40 8.22
C LEU A 39 -7.65 0.79 7.76
N GLY A 40 -8.76 1.48 7.98
CA GLY A 40 -10.08 1.07 7.48
C GLY A 40 -10.08 0.90 5.96
N ILE A 41 -9.47 1.84 5.23
CA ILE A 41 -9.37 1.75 3.76
C ILE A 41 -8.44 0.63 3.32
N MET A 42 -7.33 0.40 4.03
CA MET A 42 -6.45 -0.75 3.76
C MET A 42 -7.21 -2.07 3.91
N ALA A 43 -7.97 -2.23 5.00
CA ALA A 43 -8.78 -3.41 5.24
C ALA A 43 -9.83 -3.64 4.15
N GLN A 44 -10.54 -2.59 3.74
CA GLN A 44 -11.48 -2.65 2.61
C GLN A 44 -10.79 -3.04 1.31
N SER A 45 -9.62 -2.48 1.04
CA SER A 45 -8.84 -2.74 -0.18
C SER A 45 -8.38 -4.20 -0.25
N VAL A 46 -7.91 -4.76 0.88
CA VAL A 46 -7.59 -6.19 1.01
C VAL A 46 -8.83 -7.07 0.81
N GLY A 47 -9.97 -6.70 1.40
CA GLY A 47 -11.22 -7.44 1.25
C GLY A 47 -11.72 -7.47 -0.20
N ILE A 48 -11.65 -6.34 -0.90
CA ILE A 48 -12.03 -6.25 -2.33
C ILE A 48 -11.06 -7.06 -3.19
N SER A 49 -9.75 -6.97 -2.92
CA SER A 49 -8.73 -7.73 -3.63
C SER A 49 -8.93 -9.23 -3.49
N GLU A 50 -9.19 -9.72 -2.27
CA GLU A 50 -9.46 -11.12 -1.99
C GLU A 50 -10.73 -11.61 -2.70
N ALA A 51 -11.79 -10.81 -2.69
CA ALA A 51 -13.03 -11.14 -3.41
C ALA A 51 -12.81 -11.21 -4.92
N ALA A 52 -12.05 -10.27 -5.50
CA ALA A 52 -11.71 -10.25 -6.92
C ALA A 52 -10.87 -11.47 -7.32
N CYS A 53 -9.86 -11.82 -6.51
CA CYS A 53 -9.05 -13.03 -6.71
C CYS A 53 -9.90 -14.30 -6.71
N ARG A 54 -10.80 -14.45 -5.74
CA ARG A 54 -11.63 -15.65 -5.63
C ARG A 54 -12.61 -15.79 -6.79
N GLU A 55 -13.26 -14.69 -7.18
CA GLU A 55 -14.18 -14.66 -8.32
C GLU A 55 -13.44 -15.05 -9.60
N ALA A 56 -12.28 -14.43 -9.86
CA ALA A 56 -11.45 -14.73 -11.04
C ALA A 56 -10.94 -16.18 -11.06
N TYR A 57 -10.48 -16.68 -9.91
CA TYR A 57 -9.97 -18.05 -9.79
C TYR A 57 -11.06 -19.09 -10.06
N ASN A 58 -12.23 -18.93 -9.45
CA ASN A 58 -13.36 -19.85 -9.64
C ASN A 58 -13.82 -19.86 -11.10
N TYR A 59 -13.97 -18.69 -11.73
CA TYR A 59 -14.32 -18.62 -13.14
C TYR A 59 -13.27 -19.26 -14.03
N ALA A 60 -11.98 -19.07 -13.74
CA ALA A 60 -10.90 -19.62 -14.54
C ALA A 60 -10.81 -21.15 -14.46
N LEU A 61 -11.19 -21.75 -13.32
CA LEU A 61 -11.29 -23.20 -13.14
C LEU A 61 -12.39 -23.81 -14.01
N GLU A 62 -13.56 -23.15 -14.08
CA GLU A 62 -14.74 -23.70 -14.74
C GLU A 62 -14.80 -23.40 -16.23
N ARG A 63 -14.35 -22.19 -16.62
CA ARG A 63 -14.45 -21.73 -18.00
C ARG A 63 -13.53 -22.53 -18.90
N ARG A 64 -14.12 -23.20 -19.91
CA ARG A 64 -13.38 -23.91 -20.96
C ARG A 64 -13.31 -23.10 -22.25
N GLN A 65 -12.11 -23.01 -22.82
CA GLN A 65 -11.87 -22.46 -24.15
C GLN A 65 -10.69 -23.18 -24.79
N PHE A 66 -10.70 -23.34 -26.12
CA PHE A 66 -9.65 -24.07 -26.83
C PHE A 66 -9.39 -25.48 -26.27
N GLY A 67 -10.46 -26.17 -25.84
CA GLY A 67 -10.42 -27.56 -25.35
C GLY A 67 -9.95 -27.75 -23.91
N LYS A 68 -9.59 -26.70 -23.16
CA LYS A 68 -9.11 -26.82 -21.75
C LYS A 68 -9.68 -25.73 -20.84
N ALA A 69 -9.53 -25.89 -19.53
CA ALA A 69 -9.88 -24.81 -18.59
C ALA A 69 -8.94 -23.62 -18.80
N ILE A 70 -9.45 -22.39 -18.72
CA ILE A 70 -8.62 -21.21 -19.00
C ILE A 70 -7.53 -21.02 -17.94
N ILE A 71 -7.71 -21.56 -16.72
CA ILE A 71 -6.65 -21.57 -15.69
C ILE A 71 -5.38 -22.33 -16.14
N GLU A 72 -5.49 -23.26 -17.09
CA GLU A 72 -4.35 -23.98 -17.68
C GLU A 72 -3.62 -23.18 -18.78
N MET A 73 -4.05 -21.94 -19.04
CA MET A 73 -3.43 -21.04 -20.01
C MET A 73 -2.41 -20.13 -19.29
N PRO A 74 -1.13 -20.11 -19.72
CA PRO A 74 -0.11 -19.29 -19.08
C PRO A 74 -0.46 -17.82 -18.85
N PRO A 75 -1.05 -17.11 -19.82
CA PRO A 75 -1.46 -15.73 -19.59
C PRO A 75 -2.49 -15.55 -18.47
N VAL A 76 -3.35 -16.55 -18.23
CA VAL A 76 -4.40 -16.49 -17.21
C VAL A 76 -3.85 -16.82 -15.83
N PHE A 77 -3.06 -17.89 -15.70
CA PHE A 77 -2.49 -18.22 -14.39
C PHE A 77 -1.44 -17.19 -13.95
N GLU A 78 -0.77 -16.50 -14.89
CA GLU A 78 0.12 -15.37 -14.56
C GLU A 78 -0.68 -14.23 -13.91
N MET A 79 -1.81 -13.83 -14.51
CA MET A 79 -2.69 -12.81 -13.93
C MET A 79 -3.18 -13.23 -12.53
N LEU A 80 -3.66 -14.46 -12.38
CA LEU A 80 -4.13 -14.99 -11.09
C LEU A 80 -3.01 -15.01 -10.04
N ALA A 81 -1.80 -15.43 -10.42
CA ALA A 81 -0.64 -15.44 -9.54
C ALA A 81 -0.28 -14.03 -9.06
N ASN A 82 -0.23 -13.06 -9.98
CA ASN A 82 0.03 -11.66 -9.66
C ASN A 82 -1.05 -11.06 -8.76
N MET A 83 -2.33 -11.32 -9.05
CA MET A 83 -3.44 -10.87 -8.22
C MET A 83 -3.35 -11.44 -6.79
N ARG A 84 -3.05 -12.74 -6.66
CA ARG A 84 -2.87 -13.39 -5.36
C ARG A 84 -1.69 -12.80 -4.60
N ALA A 85 -0.54 -12.68 -5.26
CA ALA A 85 0.69 -12.15 -4.68
C ALA A 85 0.50 -10.71 -4.15
N LYS A 86 -0.15 -9.82 -4.93
CA LYS A 86 -0.51 -8.46 -4.50
C LYS A 86 -1.49 -8.46 -3.33
N THR A 87 -2.47 -9.36 -3.32
CA THR A 87 -3.45 -9.49 -2.22
C THR A 87 -2.77 -9.93 -0.93
N ASP A 88 -1.88 -10.92 -1.00
CA ASP A 88 -1.11 -11.39 0.16
C ASP A 88 -0.20 -10.30 0.70
N ALA A 89 0.60 -9.67 -0.17
CA ALA A 89 1.44 -8.56 0.19
C ALA A 89 0.64 -7.40 0.83
N SER A 90 -0.56 -7.11 0.32
CA SER A 90 -1.47 -6.11 0.89
C SER A 90 -1.96 -6.49 2.29
N ARG A 91 -2.19 -7.78 2.52
CA ARG A 91 -2.61 -8.30 3.82
C ARG A 91 -1.47 -8.25 4.84
N THR A 92 -0.24 -8.56 4.44
CA THR A 92 0.92 -8.51 5.35
C THR A 92 1.18 -7.09 5.85
N ILE A 93 1.20 -6.09 4.94
CA ILE A 93 1.37 -4.68 5.33
C ILE A 93 0.18 -4.15 6.14
N LEU A 94 -1.04 -4.62 5.89
CA LEU A 94 -2.20 -4.30 6.73
C LEU A 94 -1.98 -4.75 8.16
N TYR A 95 -1.66 -6.02 8.39
CA TYR A 95 -1.49 -6.54 9.75
C TYR A 95 -0.30 -5.90 10.47
N GLU A 96 0.82 -5.67 9.79
CA GLU A 96 1.97 -4.98 10.40
C GLU A 96 1.63 -3.53 10.76
N THR A 97 0.88 -2.83 9.91
CA THR A 97 0.44 -1.46 10.21
C THR A 97 -0.58 -1.43 11.35
N CYS A 98 -1.52 -2.39 11.40
CA CYS A 98 -2.42 -2.55 12.53
C CYS A 98 -1.65 -2.73 13.83
N ARG A 99 -0.62 -3.59 13.84
CA ARG A 99 0.24 -3.79 15.01
C ARG A 99 0.86 -2.49 15.49
N PHE A 100 1.40 -1.66 14.58
CA PHE A 100 1.96 -0.36 14.97
C PHE A 100 0.91 0.56 15.59
N VAL A 101 -0.29 0.61 15.00
CA VAL A 101 -1.37 1.46 15.49
C VAL A 101 -1.89 0.98 16.84
N ASP A 102 -2.06 -0.32 17.03
CA ASP A 102 -2.51 -0.91 18.29
C ASP A 102 -1.52 -0.62 19.41
N MET A 103 -0.21 -0.83 19.17
CA MET A 103 0.81 -0.65 20.20
C MET A 103 0.85 0.78 20.75
N TYR A 104 0.85 1.81 19.89
CA TYR A 104 0.87 3.19 20.42
C TYR A 104 -0.47 3.59 21.04
N LYS A 105 -1.61 3.08 20.54
CA LYS A 105 -2.93 3.39 21.10
C LYS A 105 -3.14 2.76 22.48
N ILE A 106 -2.69 1.52 22.67
CA ILE A 106 -2.69 0.87 23.98
C ILE A 106 -1.89 1.71 24.99
N LEU A 107 -0.70 2.17 24.59
CA LEU A 107 0.13 3.03 25.45
C LEU A 107 -0.51 4.41 25.68
N GLU A 108 -1.21 4.98 24.68
CA GLU A 108 -1.99 6.20 24.85
C GLU A 108 -3.12 6.00 25.86
N ASP A 109 -3.87 4.89 25.80
CA ASP A 109 -4.94 4.58 26.74
C ASP A 109 -4.39 4.38 28.17
N ILE A 110 -3.30 3.63 28.32
CA ILE A 110 -2.61 3.49 29.62
C ILE A 110 -2.19 4.86 30.18
N SER A 111 -1.74 5.77 29.31
CA SER A 111 -1.31 7.12 29.71
C SER A 111 -2.44 7.98 30.30
N ARG A 112 -3.71 7.64 30.02
CA ARG A 112 -4.89 8.29 30.59
C ARG A 112 -5.20 7.80 32.00
N GLU A 113 -4.77 6.60 32.35
CA GLU A 113 -5.00 5.98 33.66
C GLU A 113 -3.82 6.19 34.61
N ARG A 114 -2.58 6.11 34.09
CA ARG A 114 -1.36 6.32 34.87
C ARG A 114 -0.25 6.96 34.05
N LYS A 115 0.76 7.46 34.73
CA LYS A 115 1.98 7.94 34.07
C LYS A 115 2.73 6.76 33.43
N LEU A 116 3.14 6.93 32.18
CA LEU A 116 4.02 5.97 31.49
C LEU A 116 5.43 5.98 32.06
N THR A 117 6.06 4.80 32.13
CA THR A 117 7.50 4.68 32.42
C THR A 117 8.31 5.31 31.28
N PRO A 118 9.62 5.59 31.48
CA PRO A 118 10.49 6.05 30.41
C PRO A 118 10.47 5.11 29.20
N GLU A 119 10.52 3.80 29.43
CA GLU A 119 10.54 2.76 28.40
C GLU A 119 9.25 2.74 27.60
N GLU A 120 8.09 2.75 28.28
CA GLU A 120 6.77 2.80 27.64
C GLU A 120 6.58 4.07 26.80
N ARG A 121 7.14 5.20 27.27
CA ARG A 121 7.07 6.45 26.52
C ARG A 121 7.89 6.38 25.23
N ASP A 122 9.05 5.76 25.28
CA ASP A 122 9.90 5.62 24.11
C ASP A 122 9.35 4.58 23.13
N GLU A 123 8.75 3.51 23.64
CA GLU A 123 7.98 2.54 22.84
C GLU A 123 6.77 3.21 22.16
N MET A 124 6.00 4.03 22.89
CA MET A 124 4.87 4.76 22.33
C MET A 124 5.31 5.69 21.19
N LYS A 125 6.41 6.44 21.37
CA LYS A 125 6.96 7.30 20.30
C LYS A 125 7.44 6.49 19.10
N TYR A 126 8.07 5.33 19.34
CA TYR A 126 8.55 4.44 18.29
C TYR A 126 7.38 3.95 17.43
N TYR A 127 6.35 3.37 18.04
CA TYR A 127 5.18 2.87 17.31
C TYR A 127 4.32 3.97 16.70
N SER A 128 4.19 5.12 17.36
CA SER A 128 3.50 6.29 16.77
C SER A 128 4.20 6.73 15.48
N ARG A 129 5.54 6.81 15.47
CA ARG A 129 6.31 7.15 14.26
C ARG A 129 6.11 6.12 13.15
N LEU A 130 6.10 4.84 13.49
CA LEU A 130 5.87 3.77 12.51
C LEU A 130 4.44 3.79 11.98
N ALA A 131 3.44 4.04 12.81
CA ALA A 131 2.06 4.19 12.37
C ALA A 131 1.88 5.38 11.42
N ASP A 132 2.48 6.52 11.73
CA ASP A 132 2.44 7.71 10.87
C ASP A 132 3.10 7.48 9.51
N ALA A 133 4.15 6.64 9.47
CA ALA A 133 4.82 6.24 8.24
C ALA A 133 4.01 5.20 7.45
N PHE A 134 3.59 4.11 8.10
CA PHE A 134 3.04 2.95 7.42
C PHE A 134 1.58 3.11 7.01
N THR A 135 0.78 3.91 7.72
CA THR A 135 -0.63 4.10 7.34
C THR A 135 -0.82 4.79 5.97
N PRO A 136 -0.13 5.89 5.61
CA PRO A 136 -0.24 6.45 4.26
C PRO A 136 0.39 5.52 3.20
N LEU A 137 1.55 4.93 3.48
CA LEU A 137 2.20 3.97 2.57
C LEU A 137 1.27 2.79 2.26
N GLY A 138 0.77 2.13 3.30
CA GLY A 138 -0.11 0.99 3.20
C GLY A 138 -1.42 1.33 2.51
N LYS A 139 -2.05 2.47 2.84
CA LYS A 139 -3.28 2.90 2.17
C LYS A 139 -3.05 3.16 0.69
N GLY A 140 -1.97 3.86 0.33
CA GLY A 140 -1.60 4.10 -1.07
C GLY A 140 -1.41 2.80 -1.85
N MET A 141 -0.54 1.92 -1.37
CA MET A 141 -0.21 0.65 -2.04
C MET A 141 -1.43 -0.27 -2.17
N THR A 142 -2.13 -0.54 -1.06
CA THR A 142 -3.22 -1.53 -1.04
C THR A 142 -4.44 -1.08 -1.84
N SER A 143 -4.76 0.21 -1.83
CA SER A 143 -5.90 0.74 -2.61
C SER A 143 -5.65 0.71 -4.12
N GLU A 144 -4.42 0.98 -4.57
CA GLU A 144 -4.04 0.83 -5.98
C GLU A 144 -4.06 -0.65 -6.41
N TYR A 145 -3.57 -1.57 -5.58
CA TYR A 145 -3.67 -3.00 -5.87
C TYR A 145 -5.09 -3.54 -5.90
N ALA A 146 -6.00 -3.03 -5.04
CA ALA A 146 -7.40 -3.40 -5.12
C ALA A 146 -8.03 -3.00 -6.47
N ASN A 147 -7.67 -1.84 -6.99
CA ASN A 147 -8.12 -1.38 -8.31
C ASN A 147 -7.57 -2.27 -9.43
N GLN A 148 -6.29 -2.59 -9.40
CA GLN A 148 -5.65 -3.46 -10.39
C GLN A 148 -6.23 -4.88 -10.35
N ASN A 149 -6.37 -5.48 -9.17
CA ASN A 149 -6.90 -6.83 -9.03
C ASN A 149 -8.38 -6.90 -9.45
N ALA A 150 -9.18 -5.89 -9.14
CA ALA A 150 -10.57 -5.85 -9.60
C ALA A 150 -10.66 -5.67 -11.13
N TYR A 151 -9.74 -4.93 -11.74
CA TYR A 151 -9.61 -4.81 -13.19
C TYR A 151 -9.23 -6.15 -13.83
N ASP A 152 -8.20 -6.81 -13.31
CA ASP A 152 -7.73 -8.11 -13.82
C ASP A 152 -8.80 -9.20 -13.66
N ALA A 153 -9.61 -9.14 -12.61
CA ALA A 153 -10.74 -10.04 -12.44
C ALA A 153 -11.77 -9.91 -13.57
N ILE A 154 -12.08 -8.68 -14.01
CA ILE A 154 -12.93 -8.46 -15.20
C ILE A 154 -12.26 -9.06 -16.44
N GLN A 155 -10.96 -8.79 -16.62
CA GLN A 155 -10.21 -9.25 -17.79
C GLN A 155 -10.17 -10.79 -17.90
N ILE A 156 -10.02 -11.51 -16.80
CA ILE A 156 -10.07 -12.99 -16.75
C ILE A 156 -11.46 -13.51 -17.14
N HIS A 157 -12.52 -12.78 -16.81
CA HIS A 157 -13.87 -13.13 -17.23
C HIS A 157 -14.17 -12.82 -18.70
N GLY A 158 -13.33 -12.00 -19.35
CA GLY A 158 -13.57 -11.49 -20.71
C GLY A 158 -14.85 -10.66 -20.77
N GLY A 159 -15.59 -10.76 -21.88
CA GLY A 159 -16.85 -10.00 -22.06
C GLY A 159 -17.87 -10.24 -20.95
N SER A 160 -17.93 -11.45 -20.38
CA SER A 160 -18.80 -11.79 -19.25
C SER A 160 -18.50 -10.94 -18.01
N GLY A 161 -17.23 -10.56 -17.79
CA GLY A 161 -16.83 -9.75 -16.64
C GLY A 161 -17.34 -8.32 -16.68
N TYR A 162 -17.72 -7.84 -17.88
CA TYR A 162 -18.34 -6.53 -18.08
C TYR A 162 -19.84 -6.54 -17.79
N MET A 163 -20.46 -7.73 -17.77
CA MET A 163 -21.88 -7.90 -17.51
C MET A 163 -22.17 -7.95 -16.00
N LYS A 164 -23.41 -7.61 -15.62
CA LYS A 164 -23.85 -7.58 -14.21
C LYS A 164 -24.12 -8.96 -13.61
N ASP A 165 -24.00 -10.02 -14.41
CA ASP A 165 -24.22 -11.40 -13.96
C ASP A 165 -23.10 -11.86 -13.02
N TYR A 166 -21.90 -11.28 -13.16
CA TYR A 166 -20.73 -11.55 -12.31
C TYR A 166 -20.45 -10.39 -11.37
N LYS A 167 -19.80 -10.69 -10.24
CA LYS A 167 -19.50 -9.66 -9.23
C LYS A 167 -18.39 -8.70 -9.66
N CYS A 168 -17.62 -9.03 -10.69
CA CYS A 168 -16.40 -8.34 -11.11
C CYS A 168 -16.63 -6.84 -11.36
N GLU A 169 -17.67 -6.48 -12.13
CA GLU A 169 -17.99 -5.07 -12.43
C GLU A 169 -18.29 -4.27 -11.15
N ARG A 170 -19.01 -4.89 -10.21
CA ARG A 170 -19.33 -4.26 -8.93
C ARG A 170 -18.08 -4.08 -8.09
N LEU A 171 -17.23 -5.12 -8.00
CA LEU A 171 -15.97 -5.06 -7.27
C LEU A 171 -15.06 -3.97 -7.83
N TYR A 172 -14.98 -3.81 -9.16
CA TYR A 172 -14.19 -2.75 -9.78
C TYR A 172 -14.72 -1.34 -9.45
N ARG A 173 -16.03 -1.12 -9.56
CA ARG A 173 -16.64 0.15 -9.16
C ARG A 173 -16.44 0.46 -7.68
N ASP A 174 -16.50 -0.56 -6.83
CA ASP A 174 -16.34 -0.41 -5.39
C ASP A 174 -14.87 -0.21 -5.00
N ALA A 175 -13.91 -0.80 -5.73
CA ALA A 175 -12.48 -0.56 -5.57
C ALA A 175 -12.10 0.89 -5.89
N ARG A 176 -12.76 1.51 -6.88
CA ARG A 176 -12.36 2.83 -7.39
C ARG A 176 -12.40 3.94 -6.35
N ILE A 177 -13.27 3.85 -5.35
CA ILE A 177 -13.34 4.89 -4.32
C ILE A 177 -12.17 4.80 -3.33
N THR A 178 -11.55 3.63 -3.16
CA THR A 178 -10.57 3.41 -2.09
C THR A 178 -9.30 4.24 -2.27
N ASN A 179 -8.88 4.51 -3.50
CA ASN A 179 -7.74 5.38 -3.80
C ASN A 179 -8.12 6.87 -3.96
N ILE A 180 -9.38 7.25 -3.70
CA ILE A 180 -9.88 8.63 -3.77
C ILE A 180 -10.18 9.21 -2.38
N TYR A 181 -11.09 8.58 -1.62
CA TYR A 181 -11.49 9.11 -0.31
C TYR A 181 -10.41 8.89 0.75
N GLU A 182 -10.59 9.53 1.92
CA GLU A 182 -9.61 9.52 3.01
C GLU A 182 -8.20 9.90 2.53
N GLY A 183 -8.16 10.83 1.56
CA GLY A 183 -6.98 11.30 0.86
C GLY A 183 -6.61 10.45 -0.35
N THR A 184 -6.46 11.07 -1.52
CA THR A 184 -6.05 10.40 -2.77
C THR A 184 -4.68 9.73 -2.63
N THR A 185 -4.33 8.82 -3.54
CA THR A 185 -2.98 8.23 -3.59
C THR A 185 -1.89 9.29 -3.58
N GLN A 186 -2.08 10.42 -4.29
CA GLN A 186 -1.14 11.54 -4.27
C GLN A 186 -1.01 12.17 -2.89
N LEU A 187 -2.12 12.37 -2.16
CA LEU A 187 -2.06 12.87 -0.78
C LEU A 187 -1.41 11.88 0.18
N GLN A 188 -1.57 10.57 -0.06
CA GLN A 188 -0.83 9.57 0.72
C GLN A 188 0.67 9.62 0.45
N VAL A 189 1.08 9.83 -0.81
CA VAL A 189 2.49 10.05 -1.17
C VAL A 189 3.05 11.27 -0.44
N VAL A 190 2.32 12.39 -0.44
CA VAL A 190 2.72 13.60 0.31
C VAL A 190 2.81 13.34 1.81
N ALA A 191 1.92 12.54 2.38
CA ALA A 191 2.01 12.17 3.79
C ALA A 191 3.20 11.22 4.08
N ALA A 192 3.54 10.35 3.14
CA ALA A 192 4.59 9.35 3.28
C ALA A 192 6.01 9.87 2.97
N ILE A 193 6.16 10.91 2.14
CA ILE A 193 7.47 11.34 1.61
C ILE A 193 8.45 11.77 2.70
N ARG A 194 7.96 12.41 3.77
CA ARG A 194 8.79 12.78 4.91
C ARG A 194 9.49 11.56 5.52
N HIS A 195 8.83 10.41 5.56
CA HIS A 195 9.39 9.18 6.14
C HIS A 195 10.41 8.50 5.24
N VAL A 196 10.41 8.82 3.94
CA VAL A 196 11.53 8.51 3.04
C VAL A 196 12.73 9.37 3.42
N THR A 197 12.56 10.70 3.48
CA THR A 197 13.68 11.64 3.67
C THR A 197 14.27 11.58 5.09
N THR A 198 13.48 11.22 6.11
CA THR A 198 13.99 10.96 7.46
C THR A 198 14.55 9.55 7.66
N GLY A 199 14.59 8.71 6.61
CA GLY A 199 15.14 7.35 6.67
C GLY A 199 14.28 6.34 7.47
N THR A 200 13.04 6.68 7.83
CA THR A 200 12.18 5.79 8.64
C THR A 200 11.93 4.45 7.95
N TYR A 201 11.63 4.47 6.65
CA TYR A 201 11.45 3.22 5.89
C TYR A 201 12.74 2.45 5.74
N LEU A 202 13.87 3.12 5.46
CA LEU A 202 15.16 2.45 5.27
C LEU A 202 15.59 1.73 6.54
N ASN A 203 15.50 2.39 7.70
CA ASN A 203 15.79 1.78 8.99
C ASN A 203 14.93 0.54 9.24
N ARG A 204 13.63 0.63 8.95
CA ARG A 204 12.71 -0.52 9.12
C ARG A 204 13.01 -1.65 8.14
N ILE A 205 13.43 -1.34 6.91
CA ILE A 205 13.91 -2.34 5.95
C ILE A 205 15.15 -3.06 6.49
N ARG A 206 16.14 -2.33 7.05
CA ARG A 206 17.33 -2.94 7.66
C ARG A 206 16.98 -3.87 8.83
N GLU A 207 16.01 -3.49 9.65
CA GLU A 207 15.49 -4.34 10.73
C GLU A 207 14.88 -5.64 10.16
N TYR A 208 14.12 -5.57 9.06
CA TYR A 208 13.57 -6.76 8.40
C TYR A 208 14.65 -7.64 7.74
N GLU A 209 15.69 -7.05 7.17
CA GLU A 209 16.81 -7.78 6.59
C GLU A 209 17.61 -8.57 7.64
N ALA A 210 17.65 -8.09 8.88
CA ALA A 210 18.34 -8.78 9.97
C ALA A 210 17.63 -10.08 10.40
N VAL A 211 16.36 -10.28 10.03
CA VAL A 211 15.61 -11.48 10.38
C VAL A 211 16.18 -12.70 9.63
N PRO A 212 16.58 -13.78 10.33
CA PRO A 212 17.03 -15.03 9.70
C PRO A 212 15.90 -15.69 8.90
N VAL A 213 16.26 -16.33 7.79
CA VAL A 213 15.31 -17.07 6.96
C VAL A 213 15.76 -18.51 6.72
N LEU A 214 14.82 -19.38 6.36
CA LEU A 214 15.07 -20.75 5.94
C LEU A 214 16.08 -20.75 4.76
N PRO A 215 16.99 -21.73 4.68
CA PRO A 215 18.03 -21.77 3.64
C PRO A 215 17.50 -21.62 2.20
N GLU A 216 16.35 -22.22 1.92
CA GLU A 216 15.68 -22.17 0.61
C GLU A 216 15.10 -20.80 0.24
N LEU A 217 14.93 -19.90 1.22
CA LEU A 217 14.42 -18.54 1.05
C LEU A 217 15.53 -17.48 0.96
N GLU A 218 16.78 -17.87 1.22
CA GLU A 218 17.94 -16.99 1.11
C GLU A 218 18.10 -16.32 -0.28
N PRO A 219 17.78 -16.96 -1.43
CA PRO A 219 17.76 -16.29 -2.73
C PRO A 219 16.78 -15.10 -2.78
N LEU A 220 15.60 -15.22 -2.18
CA LEU A 220 14.61 -14.15 -2.10
C LEU A 220 15.10 -13.01 -1.22
N LYS A 221 15.69 -13.34 -0.07
CA LYS A 221 16.32 -12.37 0.83
C LYS A 221 17.40 -11.55 0.11
N ARG A 222 18.30 -12.21 -0.64
CA ARG A 222 19.33 -11.52 -1.44
C ARG A 222 18.73 -10.59 -2.50
N THR A 223 17.60 -10.96 -3.09
CA THR A 223 16.89 -10.10 -4.06
C THR A 223 16.34 -8.85 -3.38
N LEU A 224 15.69 -9.00 -2.23
CA LEU A 224 15.22 -7.87 -1.43
C LEU A 224 16.35 -6.95 -0.98
N SER A 225 17.50 -7.49 -0.60
CA SER A 225 18.65 -6.66 -0.25
C SER A 225 19.19 -5.84 -1.41
N LYS A 226 19.17 -6.39 -2.63
CA LYS A 226 19.48 -5.60 -3.84
C LYS A 226 18.43 -4.53 -4.09
N MET A 227 17.14 -4.83 -3.91
CA MET A 227 16.08 -3.83 -4.03
C MET A 227 16.23 -2.71 -2.99
N ALA A 228 16.60 -3.04 -1.74
CA ALA A 228 16.86 -2.07 -0.68
C ALA A 228 18.04 -1.15 -1.00
N GLN A 229 19.14 -1.70 -1.53
CA GLN A 229 20.29 -0.90 -2.00
C GLN A 229 19.91 0.02 -3.16
N MET A 230 19.10 -0.47 -4.11
CA MET A 230 18.60 0.36 -5.20
C MET A 230 17.69 1.48 -4.70
N TYR A 231 16.79 1.19 -3.76
CA TYR A 231 15.92 2.17 -3.13
C TYR A 231 16.74 3.25 -2.39
N GLU A 232 17.73 2.87 -1.60
CA GLU A 232 18.62 3.81 -0.89
C GLU A 232 19.32 4.76 -1.87
N LYS A 233 19.89 4.23 -2.95
CA LYS A 233 20.52 5.04 -4.00
C LYS A 233 19.52 5.95 -4.73
N LEU A 234 18.29 5.47 -4.93
CA LEU A 234 17.22 6.24 -5.56
C LEU A 234 16.83 7.45 -4.68
N VAL A 235 16.73 7.26 -3.36
CA VAL A 235 16.53 8.34 -2.39
C VAL A 235 17.68 9.34 -2.43
N GLU A 236 18.93 8.87 -2.46
CA GLU A 236 20.12 9.71 -2.57
C GLU A 236 20.08 10.59 -3.85
N ILE A 237 19.80 10.01 -5.01
CA ILE A 237 19.75 10.73 -6.29
C ILE A 237 18.71 11.84 -6.26
N VAL A 238 17.53 11.59 -5.69
CA VAL A 238 16.43 12.57 -5.68
C VAL A 238 16.65 13.67 -4.63
N THR A 239 17.29 13.35 -3.50
CA THR A 239 17.46 14.31 -2.38
C THR A 239 18.75 15.12 -2.45
N SER A 240 19.80 14.61 -3.11
CA SER A 240 21.10 15.30 -3.23
C SER A 240 21.03 16.70 -3.85
N PRO A 241 20.21 16.96 -4.90
CA PRO A 241 20.10 18.30 -5.50
C PRO A 241 19.46 19.35 -4.60
N LYS A 242 18.76 18.95 -3.52
CA LYS A 242 18.01 19.83 -2.62
C LYS A 242 16.97 20.70 -3.34
N ASP A 243 16.33 20.14 -4.36
CA ASP A 243 15.25 20.78 -5.12
C ASP A 243 13.90 20.18 -4.69
N GLU A 244 13.00 21.03 -4.17
CA GLU A 244 11.71 20.60 -3.61
C GLU A 244 10.74 20.14 -4.71
N GLU A 245 10.71 20.83 -5.86
CA GLU A 245 9.84 20.47 -6.98
C GLU A 245 10.26 19.11 -7.57
N TYR A 246 11.56 18.87 -7.68
CA TYR A 246 12.12 17.60 -8.12
C TYR A 246 11.83 16.46 -7.14
N LEU A 247 11.95 16.72 -5.83
CA LEU A 247 11.58 15.76 -4.78
C LEU A 247 10.11 15.38 -4.88
N ASP A 248 9.22 16.37 -4.97
CA ASP A 248 7.77 16.15 -5.04
C ASP A 248 7.37 15.41 -6.32
N PHE A 249 8.00 15.75 -7.45
CA PHE A 249 7.78 15.07 -8.73
C PHE A 249 8.14 13.58 -8.67
N HIS A 250 9.19 13.22 -7.92
CA HIS A 250 9.62 11.83 -7.75
C HIS A 250 9.09 11.15 -6.48
N ALA A 251 8.36 11.86 -5.63
CA ALA A 251 7.92 11.36 -4.33
C ALA A 251 7.18 10.03 -4.43
N ARG A 252 6.31 9.88 -5.43
CA ARG A 252 5.57 8.63 -5.67
C ARG A 252 6.51 7.46 -5.92
N ARG A 253 7.55 7.65 -6.73
CA ARG A 253 8.54 6.60 -7.06
C ARG A 253 9.33 6.20 -5.82
N LEU A 254 9.68 7.16 -4.95
CA LEU A 254 10.35 6.86 -3.68
C LEU A 254 9.45 6.01 -2.78
N VAL A 255 8.21 6.48 -2.57
CA VAL A 255 7.25 5.85 -1.66
C VAL A 255 6.84 4.45 -2.14
N GLU A 256 6.53 4.28 -3.42
CA GLU A 256 6.18 2.96 -3.98
C GLU A 256 7.38 2.00 -3.92
N SER A 257 8.60 2.47 -4.18
CA SER A 257 9.81 1.63 -4.06
C SER A 257 10.02 1.14 -2.62
N ALA A 258 9.83 2.02 -1.63
CA ALA A 258 9.83 1.62 -0.22
C ALA A 258 8.75 0.56 0.07
N GLY A 259 7.53 0.79 -0.45
CA GLY A 259 6.40 -0.13 -0.32
C GLY A 259 6.70 -1.53 -0.87
N HIS A 260 7.27 -1.63 -2.06
CA HIS A 260 7.63 -2.93 -2.65
C HIS A 260 8.67 -3.68 -1.82
N VAL A 261 9.71 -3.00 -1.34
CA VAL A 261 10.74 -3.63 -0.50
C VAL A 261 10.16 -4.10 0.84
N ILE A 262 9.38 -3.25 1.50
CA ILE A 262 8.73 -3.55 2.78
C ILE A 262 7.76 -4.73 2.66
N MET A 263 6.84 -4.67 1.70
CA MET A 263 5.85 -5.72 1.48
C MET A 263 6.52 -7.05 1.09
N GLY A 264 7.61 -7.00 0.33
CA GLY A 264 8.42 -8.17 -0.01
C GLY A 264 9.08 -8.80 1.22
N HIS A 265 9.63 -8.00 2.13
CA HIS A 265 10.17 -8.50 3.40
C HIS A 265 9.10 -9.11 4.30
N LEU A 266 7.94 -8.47 4.43
CA LEU A 266 6.85 -8.98 5.25
C LEU A 266 6.34 -10.32 4.70
N LEU A 267 6.17 -10.43 3.39
CA LEU A 267 5.72 -11.67 2.76
C LEU A 267 6.80 -12.77 2.81
N LEU A 268 8.08 -12.41 2.75
CA LEU A 268 9.19 -13.32 3.00
C LEU A 268 9.16 -13.86 4.44
N GLN A 269 8.86 -13.02 5.43
CA GLN A 269 8.73 -13.45 6.83
C GLN A 269 7.54 -14.38 7.03
N ASP A 270 6.42 -14.16 6.34
CA ASP A 270 5.28 -15.06 6.39
C ASP A 270 5.61 -16.40 5.71
N ALA A 271 6.29 -16.38 4.56
CA ALA A 271 6.81 -17.59 3.92
C ALA A 271 7.86 -18.31 4.77
N ASN A 272 8.59 -17.60 5.63
CA ASN A 272 9.55 -18.19 6.55
C ASN A 272 8.89 -18.94 7.71
N LYS A 273 7.68 -18.51 8.12
CA LYS A 273 6.90 -19.16 9.17
C LYS A 273 6.03 -20.28 8.61
N GLU A 274 5.38 -20.03 7.48
CA GLU A 274 4.40 -20.94 6.85
C GLU A 274 4.68 -21.06 5.33
N PRO A 275 5.73 -21.81 4.93
CA PRO A 275 6.17 -21.89 3.53
C PRO A 275 5.09 -22.40 2.58
N GLU A 276 4.30 -23.38 3.00
CA GLU A 276 3.25 -24.00 2.19
C GLU A 276 2.16 -23.01 1.77
N MET A 277 1.88 -22.01 2.60
CA MET A 277 0.87 -21.00 2.31
C MET A 277 1.43 -19.83 1.50
N PHE A 278 2.62 -19.33 1.84
CA PHE A 278 3.06 -18.01 1.37
C PHE A 278 4.25 -18.03 0.43
N ARG A 279 4.98 -19.15 0.28
CA ARG A 279 6.17 -19.19 -0.58
C ARG A 279 5.86 -18.79 -2.02
N ARG A 280 4.78 -19.30 -2.61
CA ARG A 280 4.39 -18.96 -4.00
C ARG A 280 4.12 -17.46 -4.15
N SER A 281 3.39 -16.88 -3.21
CA SER A 281 3.09 -15.45 -3.21
C SER A 281 4.37 -14.63 -3.00
N ALA A 282 5.29 -15.06 -2.14
CA ALA A 282 6.58 -14.40 -1.93
C ALA A 282 7.43 -14.39 -3.20
N GLU A 283 7.59 -15.54 -3.86
CA GLU A 283 8.34 -15.65 -5.12
C GLU A 283 7.78 -14.71 -6.20
N VAL A 284 6.47 -14.75 -6.43
CA VAL A 284 5.81 -13.93 -7.44
C VAL A 284 5.87 -12.44 -7.08
N TYR A 285 5.56 -12.08 -5.83
CA TYR A 285 5.53 -10.67 -5.42
C TYR A 285 6.92 -10.04 -5.41
N ILE A 286 7.94 -10.75 -4.92
CA ILE A 286 9.31 -10.23 -4.84
C ILE A 286 9.85 -9.99 -6.25
N HIS A 287 9.58 -10.91 -7.19
CA HIS A 287 9.92 -10.69 -8.59
C HIS A 287 9.18 -9.47 -9.15
N TYR A 288 7.86 -9.39 -9.00
CA TYR A 288 7.07 -8.22 -9.43
C TYR A 288 7.60 -6.90 -8.85
N GLY A 289 7.83 -6.85 -7.53
CA GLY A 289 8.35 -5.68 -6.83
C GLY A 289 9.77 -5.31 -7.27
N GLN A 290 10.62 -6.29 -7.59
CA GLN A 290 11.95 -6.03 -8.14
C GLN A 290 11.86 -5.26 -9.46
N ILE A 291 10.96 -5.68 -10.36
CA ILE A 291 10.77 -5.01 -11.65
C ILE A 291 10.25 -3.58 -11.46
N GLU A 292 9.32 -3.36 -10.53
CA GLU A 292 8.80 -2.03 -10.22
C GLU A 292 9.87 -1.09 -9.64
N VAL A 293 10.72 -1.60 -8.74
CA VAL A 293 11.86 -0.83 -8.20
C VAL A 293 12.87 -0.51 -9.30
N VAL A 294 13.19 -1.46 -10.19
CA VAL A 294 14.08 -1.24 -11.34
C VAL A 294 13.50 -0.19 -12.29
N LYS A 295 12.20 -0.25 -12.59
CA LYS A 295 11.50 0.74 -13.41
C LYS A 295 11.63 2.14 -12.81
N ASN A 296 11.36 2.28 -11.51
CA ASN A 296 11.47 3.56 -10.80
C ASN A 296 12.91 4.07 -10.80
N TYR A 297 13.89 3.21 -10.54
CA TYR A 297 15.31 3.56 -10.56
C TYR A 297 15.75 4.05 -11.95
N ASN A 298 15.35 3.35 -13.01
CA ASN A 298 15.67 3.74 -14.39
C ASN A 298 15.01 5.06 -14.79
N PHE A 299 13.79 5.33 -14.31
CA PHE A 299 13.14 6.61 -14.56
C PHE A 299 13.88 7.75 -13.86
N VAL A 300 14.19 7.60 -12.57
CA VAL A 300 14.87 8.62 -11.75
C VAL A 300 16.26 8.93 -12.29
N THR A 301 17.04 7.90 -12.63
CA THR A 301 18.42 8.06 -13.15
C THR A 301 18.50 8.75 -14.50
N LYS A 302 17.42 8.73 -15.29
CA LYS A 302 17.33 9.42 -16.58
C LYS A 302 16.63 10.77 -16.49
N SER A 303 16.05 11.11 -15.33
CA SER A 303 15.34 12.36 -15.12
C SER A 303 16.33 13.46 -14.74
N ARG A 304 16.14 14.66 -15.30
CA ARG A 304 16.85 15.87 -14.87
C ARG A 304 15.87 16.92 -14.39
N ILE A 305 16.33 17.90 -13.63
CA ILE A 305 15.49 18.98 -13.10
C ILE A 305 14.92 19.82 -14.24
N GLU A 306 15.71 20.04 -15.30
CA GLU A 306 15.29 20.82 -16.47
C GLU A 306 14.15 20.13 -17.24
N ASP A 307 14.03 18.79 -17.11
CA ASP A 307 12.99 18.03 -17.79
C ASP A 307 11.60 18.24 -17.15
N LEU A 308 11.51 18.80 -15.94
CA LEU A 308 10.23 19.03 -15.24
C LEU A 308 9.28 19.92 -16.05
N GLY A 309 9.81 20.82 -16.87
CA GLY A 309 9.02 21.66 -17.77
C GLY A 309 8.16 20.86 -18.76
N TYR A 310 8.63 19.70 -19.21
CA TYR A 310 7.87 18.83 -20.14
C TYR A 310 6.66 18.17 -19.50
N TYR A 311 6.62 18.07 -18.16
CA TYR A 311 5.52 17.45 -17.42
C TYR A 311 4.46 18.46 -16.98
N LYS A 312 4.68 19.76 -17.21
CA LYS A 312 3.70 20.82 -16.95
C LYS A 312 2.79 20.92 -18.17
N PRO A 313 1.49 20.58 -18.06
CA PRO A 313 0.62 20.52 -19.22
C PRO A 313 0.44 21.90 -19.83
N VAL A 314 0.60 22.00 -21.16
CA VAL A 314 0.16 23.14 -21.97
C VAL A 314 -0.92 22.60 -22.89
N LEU A 315 -2.18 22.82 -22.55
CA LEU A 315 -3.28 22.59 -23.47
C LEU A 315 -3.39 23.85 -24.33
N SER A 316 -2.87 23.80 -25.56
CA SER A 316 -3.24 24.77 -26.58
C SER A 316 -4.68 24.51 -27.01
N GLU A 317 -5.50 25.55 -27.04
CA GLU A 317 -6.88 25.50 -27.56
C GLU A 317 -6.96 25.02 -29.01
#